data_AF-W6RYH5-F1
#
_entry.id   AF-W6RYH5-F1
#
_cell.length_a   1.000
_cell.length_b   1.000
_cell.length_c   1.000
_cell.angle_alpha   90.00
_cell.angle_beta   90.00
_cell.angle_gamma   90.00
#
_symmetry.space_group_name_H-M   'P 1'
#
loop_
_entity.id
_entity.type
_entity.pdbx_description
1 polymer ?
#
loop_
_entity_poly.entity_id
_entity_poly.type
_entity_poly.pdbx_seq_one_letter_code
_entity_poly.pdbx_strand_id
1 'polypeptide(L)'
;MDIKEVHDAIHILYTNGTSKDLIKRAINNIFNRSFPASVPTIADILIDEKDYPLALEYCNLALKSIHIDELYFLKARCHFSLKEYNECLDSLNKLTNEYYMNKSEDMKEFSLMKIPELKD
;
A
#
# COMPACT_ATOMS: atom_id res chain seq x y z
N MET A 1 -10.56 19.89 0.55
CA MET A 1 -11.13 18.59 0.94
C MET A 1 -10.14 17.98 1.89
N ASP A 2 -10.60 17.72 3.10
CA ASP A 2 -9.79 17.11 4.16
C ASP A 2 -9.52 15.63 3.83
N ILE A 3 -8.36 15.10 4.24
CA ILE A 3 -8.02 13.68 4.03
C ILE A 3 -9.06 12.78 4.69
N LYS A 4 -9.59 13.20 5.85
CA LYS A 4 -10.67 12.47 6.51
C LYS A 4 -11.94 12.39 5.66
N GLU A 5 -12.32 13.48 5.01
CA GLU A 5 -13.49 13.50 4.11
C GLU A 5 -13.28 12.56 2.92
N VAL A 6 -12.06 12.46 2.39
CA VAL A 6 -11.74 11.53 1.31
C VAL A 6 -11.82 10.07 1.77
N HIS A 7 -11.29 9.77 2.96
CA HIS A 7 -11.38 8.46 3.56
C HIS A 7 -12.84 8.05 3.76
N ASP A 8 -13.64 8.90 4.42
CA ASP A 8 -15.07 8.67 4.66
C ASP A 8 -15.83 8.45 3.33
N ALA A 9 -15.53 9.22 2.29
CA ALA A 9 -16.17 9.07 0.99
C ALA A 9 -15.82 7.73 0.31
N ILE A 10 -14.56 7.30 0.37
CA ILE A 10 -14.13 6.01 -0.20
C ILE A 10 -14.72 4.85 0.61
N HIS A 11 -14.73 4.94 1.94
CA HIS A 11 -15.34 3.95 2.82
C HIS A 11 -16.82 3.72 2.51
N ILE A 12 -17.58 4.80 2.24
CA ILE A 12 -18.98 4.71 1.82
C ILE A 12 -19.13 3.94 0.50
N LEU A 13 -18.19 4.07 -0.44
CA LEU A 13 -18.25 3.29 -1.69
C LEU A 13 -18.06 1.80 -1.43
N TYR A 14 -17.09 1.43 -0.58
CA TYR A 14 -16.85 0.03 -0.20
C TYR A 14 -18.03 -0.58 0.54
N THR A 15 -18.56 0.11 1.55
CA THR A 15 -19.70 -0.36 2.35
C THR A 15 -20.99 -0.53 1.54
N ASN A 16 -21.19 0.27 0.48
CA ASN A 16 -22.32 0.13 -0.44
C ASN A 16 -22.13 -0.97 -1.49
N GLY A 17 -21.02 -1.73 -1.46
CA GLY A 17 -20.74 -2.77 -2.45
C GLY A 17 -20.49 -2.21 -3.86
N THR A 18 -19.99 -0.98 -3.96
CA THR A 18 -19.67 -0.34 -5.24
C THR A 18 -18.62 -1.14 -6.00
N SER A 19 -18.73 -1.20 -7.33
CA SER A 19 -17.75 -1.93 -8.14
C SER A 19 -16.35 -1.31 -8.05
N LYS A 20 -15.31 -2.15 -8.14
CA LYS A 20 -13.91 -1.70 -8.12
C LYS A 20 -13.62 -0.64 -9.20
N ASP A 21 -14.23 -0.75 -10.38
CA ASP A 21 -14.06 0.24 -11.46
C ASP A 21 -14.62 1.62 -11.13
N LEU A 22 -15.71 1.66 -10.35
CA LEU A 22 -16.27 2.93 -9.88
C LEU A 22 -15.41 3.51 -8.75
N ILE A 23 -14.91 2.68 -7.84
CA ILE A 23 -13.97 3.10 -6.79
C ILE A 23 -12.69 3.69 -7.41
N LYS A 24 -12.08 2.99 -8.37
CA LYS A 24 -10.92 3.49 -9.13
C LYS A 24 -11.19 4.85 -9.78
N ARG A 25 -12.35 5.01 -10.42
CA ARG A 25 -12.75 6.28 -11.04
C ARG A 25 -12.92 7.39 -10.01
N ALA A 26 -13.54 7.11 -8.86
CA ALA A 26 -13.70 8.08 -7.79
C ALA A 26 -12.34 8.54 -7.25
N ILE A 27 -11.46 7.60 -6.90
CA ILE A 27 -10.09 7.87 -6.45
C ILE A 27 -9.34 8.71 -7.48
N ASN A 28 -9.33 8.28 -8.74
CA ASN A 28 -8.63 9.01 -9.79
C ASN A 28 -9.19 10.43 -9.95
N ASN A 29 -10.51 10.63 -9.91
CA ASN A 29 -11.09 11.96 -10.00
C ASN A 29 -10.70 12.87 -8.82
N ILE A 30 -10.62 12.31 -7.61
CA ILE A 30 -10.23 13.05 -6.40
C ILE A 30 -8.75 13.47 -6.48
N PHE A 31 -7.88 12.56 -6.93
CA PHE A 31 -6.42 12.72 -6.80
C PHE A 31 -5.68 13.01 -8.12
N ASN A 32 -6.36 13.09 -9.28
CA ASN A 32 -5.73 13.13 -10.60
C ASN A 32 -4.59 14.16 -10.73
N ARG A 33 -4.79 15.35 -10.14
CA ARG A 33 -3.85 16.49 -10.27
C ARG A 33 -2.57 16.30 -9.46
N SER A 34 -2.53 15.32 -8.56
CA SER A 34 -1.43 15.10 -7.63
C SER A 34 -0.82 13.71 -7.78
N PHE A 35 -1.19 12.96 -8.84
CA PHE A 35 -0.54 11.71 -9.17
C PHE A 35 0.90 11.97 -9.66
N PRO A 36 1.93 11.22 -9.21
CA PRO A 36 1.89 10.07 -8.30
C PRO A 36 2.04 10.43 -6.80
N ALA A 37 2.28 11.70 -6.46
CA ALA A 37 2.59 12.14 -5.10
C ALA A 37 1.48 11.83 -4.07
N SER A 38 0.21 11.73 -4.51
CA SER A 38 -0.92 11.36 -3.65
C SER A 38 -1.06 9.86 -3.39
N VAL A 39 -0.26 9.01 -4.05
CA VAL A 39 -0.41 7.55 -3.97
C VAL A 39 -0.18 6.98 -2.57
N PRO A 40 0.74 7.49 -1.72
CA PRO A 40 0.81 7.02 -0.35
C PRO A 40 -0.53 7.14 0.39
N THR A 41 -1.21 8.29 0.28
CA THR A 41 -2.54 8.50 0.86
C THR A 41 -3.58 7.55 0.25
N ILE A 42 -3.58 7.38 -1.07
CA ILE A 42 -4.51 6.45 -1.75
C ILE A 42 -4.30 5.02 -1.25
N ALA A 43 -3.05 4.56 -1.19
CA ALA A 43 -2.72 3.21 -0.78
C ALA A 43 -3.05 2.96 0.70
N ASP A 44 -2.82 3.93 1.58
CA ASP A 44 -3.19 3.81 3.00
C ASP A 44 -4.71 3.66 3.18
N ILE A 45 -5.52 4.48 2.48
CA ILE A 45 -6.99 4.33 2.48
C ILE A 45 -7.40 2.94 1.98
N LEU A 46 -6.83 2.47 0.87
CA LEU A 46 -7.15 1.16 0.31
C LEU A 46 -6.74 0.00 1.24
N ILE A 47 -5.65 0.16 2.00
CA ILE A 47 -5.21 -0.80 3.01
C ILE A 47 -6.20 -0.86 4.18
N ASP A 48 -6.73 0.28 4.62
CA ASP A 48 -7.78 0.33 5.66
C ASP A 48 -9.06 -0.40 5.20
N GLU A 49 -9.41 -0.25 3.92
CA GLU A 49 -10.51 -0.98 3.27
C GLU A 49 -10.16 -2.45 2.94
N LYS A 50 -8.94 -2.89 3.28
CA LYS A 50 -8.41 -4.23 3.01
C LYS A 50 -8.38 -4.62 1.53
N ASP A 51 -8.41 -3.66 0.62
CA ASP A 51 -8.25 -3.89 -0.82
C ASP A 51 -6.77 -3.84 -1.22
N TYR A 52 -6.00 -4.75 -0.63
CA TYR A 52 -4.55 -4.88 -0.85
C TYR A 52 -4.17 -5.03 -2.33
N PRO A 53 -4.91 -5.78 -3.19
CA PRO A 53 -4.59 -5.86 -4.61
C PRO A 53 -4.67 -4.50 -5.31
N LEU A 54 -5.68 -3.68 -4.97
CA LEU A 54 -5.82 -2.36 -5.57
C LEU A 54 -4.75 -1.40 -5.02
N ALA A 55 -4.45 -1.45 -3.73
CA ALA A 55 -3.36 -0.68 -3.14
C ALA A 55 -2.02 -0.99 -3.83
N LEU A 56 -1.73 -2.28 -4.08
CA LEU A 56 -0.54 -2.70 -4.84
C LEU A 56 -0.50 -2.15 -6.26
N GLU A 57 -1.64 -2.15 -6.97
CA GLU A 57 -1.74 -1.60 -8.32
C GLU A 57 -1.31 -0.12 -8.34
N TYR A 58 -1.82 0.69 -7.40
CA TYR A 58 -1.45 2.09 -7.27
C TYR A 58 0.01 2.29 -6.86
N CYS A 59 0.49 1.55 -5.85
CA CYS A 59 1.89 1.59 -5.41
C CYS A 59 2.84 1.27 -6.58
N ASN A 60 2.59 0.19 -7.30
CA ASN A 60 3.40 -0.22 -8.45
C ASN A 60 3.37 0.81 -9.57
N LEU A 61 2.23 1.46 -9.82
CA LEU A 61 2.14 2.52 -10.81
C LEU A 61 2.97 3.75 -10.41
N ALA A 62 2.88 4.19 -9.15
CA ALA A 62 3.67 5.33 -8.65
C ALA A 62 5.17 5.04 -8.67
N LEU A 63 5.57 3.83 -8.24
CA LEU A 63 6.95 3.36 -8.20
C LEU A 63 7.63 3.27 -9.58
N LYS A 64 6.90 3.48 -10.68
CA LYS A 64 7.52 3.69 -12.01
C LYS A 64 8.18 5.06 -12.16
N SER A 65 7.88 6.01 -11.26
CA SER A 65 8.25 7.42 -11.40
C SER A 65 8.80 8.05 -10.13
N ILE A 66 8.31 7.63 -8.96
CA ILE A 66 8.78 8.11 -7.66
C ILE A 66 9.19 6.92 -6.79
N HIS A 67 10.38 6.99 -6.19
CA HIS A 67 10.93 5.94 -5.34
C HIS A 67 11.11 6.49 -3.92
N ILE A 68 10.05 6.46 -3.14
CA ILE A 68 10.05 6.92 -1.75
C ILE A 68 9.74 5.76 -0.81
N ASP A 69 10.36 5.77 0.37
CA ASP A 69 10.25 4.69 1.35
C ASP A 69 8.82 4.42 1.80
N GLU A 70 7.99 5.46 1.89
CA GLU A 70 6.58 5.31 2.23
C GLU A 70 5.85 4.37 1.26
N LEU A 71 6.13 4.47 -0.05
CA LEU A 71 5.53 3.58 -1.05
C LEU A 71 6.04 2.16 -0.94
N TYR A 72 7.33 1.97 -0.67
CA TYR A 72 7.89 0.62 -0.44
C TYR A 72 7.32 0.00 0.84
N PHE A 73 7.15 0.78 1.90
CA PHE A 73 6.55 0.35 3.15
C PHE A 73 5.07 -0.04 2.97
N LEU A 74 4.27 0.79 2.27
CA LEU A 74 2.87 0.48 1.98
C LEU A 74 2.72 -0.74 1.06
N LYS A 75 3.60 -0.87 0.06
CA LYS A 75 3.68 -2.06 -0.80
C LYS A 75 4.00 -3.32 0.02
N ALA A 76 4.96 -3.25 0.94
CA ALA A 76 5.28 -4.35 1.85
C ALA A 76 4.09 -4.74 2.74
N ARG A 77 3.37 -3.76 3.33
CA ARG A 77 2.14 -4.01 4.11
C ARG A 77 1.10 -4.79 3.31
N CYS A 78 0.94 -4.47 2.03
CA CYS A 78 0.00 -5.18 1.16
C CYS A 78 0.43 -6.63 0.93
N HIS A 79 1.69 -6.85 0.51
CA HIS A 79 2.23 -8.19 0.29
C HIS A 79 2.18 -9.05 1.57
N PHE A 80 2.53 -8.47 2.72
CA PHE A 80 2.42 -9.12 4.03
C PHE A 80 0.99 -9.58 4.32
N SER A 81 0.00 -8.71 4.09
CA SER A 81 -1.42 -9.02 4.31
C SER A 81 -1.93 -10.12 3.36
N LEU A 82 -1.36 -10.21 2.16
CA LEU A 82 -1.62 -11.26 1.17
C LEU A 82 -0.79 -12.53 1.39
N LYS A 83 0.08 -12.56 2.41
CA LYS A 83 1.02 -13.67 2.71
C LYS A 83 2.07 -13.92 1.61
N GLU A 84 2.37 -12.90 0.83
CA GLU A 84 3.40 -12.87 -0.21
C GLU A 84 4.72 -12.41 0.43
N TYR A 85 5.31 -13.28 1.25
CA TYR A 85 6.41 -12.90 2.15
C TYR A 85 7.71 -12.55 1.42
N ASN A 86 7.98 -13.17 0.26
CA ASN A 86 9.17 -12.85 -0.54
C ASN A 86 9.09 -11.41 -1.06
N GLU A 87 7.95 -11.05 -1.66
CA GLU A 87 7.68 -9.73 -2.21
C GLU A 87 7.58 -8.65 -1.12
N CYS A 88 7.10 -9.04 0.06
CA CYS A 88 7.16 -8.22 1.26
C CYS A 88 8.62 -7.88 1.61
N LEU A 89 9.50 -8.88 1.74
CA LEU A 89 10.91 -8.66 2.06
C LEU A 89 11.63 -7.86 0.98
N ASP A 90 11.37 -8.12 -0.29
CA ASP A 90 11.93 -7.36 -1.41
C ASP A 90 11.59 -5.87 -1.28
N SER A 91 10.35 -5.55 -0.88
CA SER A 91 9.92 -4.17 -0.67
C SER A 91 10.57 -3.56 0.58
N LEU A 92 10.66 -4.30 1.69
CA LEU A 92 11.32 -3.83 2.92
C LEU A 92 12.83 -3.60 2.75
N ASN A 93 13.49 -4.39 1.92
CA ASN A 93 14.92 -4.24 1.62
C ASN A 93 15.22 -3.00 0.77
N LYS A 94 14.20 -2.29 0.26
CA LYS A 94 14.35 -1.00 -0.43
C LYS A 94 14.29 0.20 0.52
N LEU A 95 13.90 0.01 1.79
CA LEU A 95 13.81 1.09 2.77
C LEU A 95 15.21 1.59 3.15
N THR A 96 15.36 2.91 3.27
CA THR A 96 16.63 3.57 3.61
C THR A 96 16.49 4.53 4.80
N ASN A 97 15.26 4.93 5.12
CA ASN A 97 14.89 5.82 6.21
C ASN A 97 14.59 5.00 7.46
N GLU A 98 15.30 5.34 8.54
CA GLU A 98 15.22 4.64 9.83
C GLU A 98 13.79 4.55 10.38
N TYR A 99 12.96 5.58 10.18
CA TYR A 99 11.57 5.55 10.63
C TYR A 99 10.80 4.37 10.02
N TYR A 100 10.91 4.16 8.71
CA TYR A 100 10.21 3.06 8.05
C TYR A 100 10.85 1.70 8.33
N MET A 101 12.19 1.65 8.46
CA MET A 101 12.90 0.43 8.84
C MET A 101 12.42 -0.07 10.20
N ASN A 102 12.43 0.80 11.22
CA ASN A 102 11.98 0.46 12.58
C ASN A 102 10.50 0.08 12.61
N LYS A 103 9.64 0.79 11.87
CA LYS A 103 8.20 0.47 11.78
C LYS A 103 7.91 -0.88 11.11
N SER A 104 8.89 -1.44 10.38
CA SER A 104 8.74 -2.68 9.63
C SER A 104 9.49 -3.87 10.22
N GLU A 105 10.14 -3.72 11.37
CA GLU A 105 11.01 -4.75 11.96
C GLU A 105 10.25 -6.05 12.23
N ASP A 106 9.15 -6.00 12.98
CA ASP A 106 8.29 -7.17 13.25
C ASP A 106 7.79 -7.84 11.96
N MET A 107 7.45 -7.03 10.95
CA MET A 107 6.96 -7.50 9.66
C MET A 107 8.06 -8.27 8.91
N LYS A 108 9.30 -7.76 8.98
CA LYS A 108 10.49 -8.36 8.36
C LYS A 108 10.82 -9.68 9.04
N GLU A 109 10.90 -9.70 10.37
CA GLU A 109 11.17 -10.91 11.15
C GLU A 109 10.14 -12.00 10.88
N PHE A 110 8.85 -11.65 10.93
CA PHE A 110 7.79 -12.62 10.65
C PHE A 110 7.88 -13.17 9.23
N SER A 111 8.12 -12.31 8.23
CA SER A 111 8.26 -12.74 6.83
C SER A 111 9.42 -13.73 6.65
N LEU A 112 10.57 -13.47 7.29
CA LEU A 112 11.72 -14.38 7.28
C LEU A 112 11.37 -15.75 7.89
N MET A 113 10.64 -15.79 9.01
CA MET A 113 10.23 -17.05 9.63
C MET A 113 9.29 -17.90 8.76
N LYS A 114 8.54 -17.26 7.86
CA LYS A 114 7.56 -17.91 6.98
C LYS A 114 8.14 -18.44 5.68
N ILE A 115 9.35 -18.03 5.32
CA ILE A 115 10.05 -18.51 4.12
C ILE A 115 10.94 -19.70 4.55
N PRO A 116 10.58 -20.94 4.19
CA PRO A 116 11.32 -22.13 4.66
C PRO A 116 12.76 -22.18 4.13
N GLU A 117 13.00 -21.56 2.98
CA GLU A 117 14.25 -21.59 2.21
C GLU A 117 15.37 -20.69 2.78
N LEU A 118 15.07 -19.90 3.81
CA LEU A 118 16.05 -19.05 4.52
C LEU A 118 16.47 -19.63 5.87
N LYS A 119 16.11 -20.89 6.16
CA LYS A 119 16.51 -21.63 7.36
C LYS A 119 17.76 -22.47 7.08
N ASP A 120 18.86 -21.81 6.75
CA ASP A 120 20.19 -22.44 6.65
C ASP A 120 21.17 -21.73 7.60
#